data_AF-A0A0W7W676-F1
#
_entry.id   AF-A0A0W7W676-F1
#
_cell.length_a   1.000
_cell.length_b   1.000
_cell.length_c   1.000
_cell.angle_alpha   90.00
_cell.angle_beta   90.00
_cell.angle_gamma   90.00
#
_symmetry.space_group_name_H-M   'P 1'
#
loop_
_entity.id
_entity.type
_entity.pdbx_description
1 polymer ?
#
loop_
_entity_poly.entity_id
_entity_poly.type
_entity_poly.pdbx_seq_one_letter_code
_entity_poly.pdbx_strand_id
1 'polypeptide(L)'
;MTPDEDFESQQSSPEVVGAPGRLFEEELSRNMMALHDGMHALGSTYNKHVFLAFEDPLTFGAGHYVFYPLEGHGSRFAVTELYTGTDWQDDERVPTSWSWESEVHVPSTDGSYPWVTIAEGEIASDNYEQLLQVTENWAETTYQLAERADALTQDPVDRGDAARSGPGRTFLA
;
A
#
# COMPACT_ATOMS: atom_id res chain seq x y z
N MET A 1 -27.04 -65.63 24.13
CA MET A 1 -26.60 -65.90 22.75
C MET A 1 -27.04 -64.70 21.93
N THR A 2 -26.14 -63.72 21.88
CA THR A 2 -26.25 -62.43 21.17
C THR A 2 -25.16 -62.47 20.10
N PRO A 3 -25.44 -62.09 18.85
CA PRO A 3 -24.44 -62.14 17.80
C PRO A 3 -23.52 -60.91 17.87
N ASP A 4 -22.26 -61.17 17.52
CA ASP A 4 -21.17 -60.23 17.31
C ASP A 4 -21.53 -59.14 16.27
N GLU A 5 -21.32 -57.87 16.64
CA GLU A 5 -21.24 -56.77 15.68
C GLU A 5 -19.76 -56.52 15.37
N ASP A 6 -19.32 -57.09 14.25
CA ASP A 6 -17.99 -56.94 13.68
C ASP A 6 -17.76 -55.52 13.15
N PHE A 7 -16.65 -54.93 13.63
CA PHE A 7 -15.69 -54.10 12.91
C PHE A 7 -16.24 -52.98 12.01
N GLU A 8 -16.33 -51.79 12.61
CA GLU A 8 -16.35 -50.51 11.90
C GLU A 8 -15.12 -50.38 10.97
N SER A 9 -15.42 -50.01 9.73
CA SER A 9 -14.51 -49.88 8.61
C SER A 9 -13.48 -48.78 8.84
N GLN A 10 -12.21 -49.14 9.09
CA GLN A 10 -11.08 -48.24 8.88
C GLN A 10 -10.73 -48.22 7.39
N GLN A 11 -11.51 -47.47 6.60
CA GLN A 11 -11.06 -47.05 5.28
C GLN A 11 -9.95 -46.00 5.48
N SER A 12 -8.71 -46.42 5.28
CA SER A 12 -7.57 -45.52 5.11
C SER A 12 -7.83 -44.63 3.90
N SER A 13 -8.07 -43.34 4.14
CA SER A 13 -8.11 -42.34 3.08
C SER A 13 -6.72 -42.22 2.46
N PRO A 14 -6.58 -42.24 1.12
CA PRO A 14 -5.30 -42.04 0.47
C PRO A 14 -4.86 -40.58 0.59
N GLU A 15 -3.55 -40.37 0.83
CA GLU A 15 -2.85 -39.10 0.64
C GLU A 15 -3.21 -38.49 -0.72
N VAL A 16 -3.77 -37.29 -0.71
CA VAL A 16 -4.03 -36.53 -1.94
C VAL A 16 -2.71 -35.94 -2.43
N VAL A 17 -2.08 -36.67 -3.34
CA VAL A 17 -0.94 -36.20 -4.15
C VAL A 17 -1.36 -34.95 -4.93
N GLY A 18 -0.49 -33.93 -4.88
CA GLY A 18 -0.74 -32.55 -5.28
C GLY A 18 -1.36 -32.35 -6.66
N ALA A 19 -2.41 -31.52 -6.68
CA ALA A 19 -2.97 -30.95 -7.89
C ALA A 19 -2.07 -29.80 -8.39
N PRO A 20 -1.82 -29.68 -9.71
CA PRO A 20 -1.07 -28.56 -10.25
C PRO A 20 -1.95 -27.30 -10.20
N GLY A 21 -1.43 -26.22 -9.62
CA GLY A 21 -2.05 -24.88 -9.66
C GLY A 21 -2.56 -24.32 -8.33
N ARG A 22 -2.26 -24.96 -7.19
CA ARG A 22 -2.48 -24.39 -5.87
C ARG A 22 -1.13 -24.35 -5.17
N LEU A 23 -0.60 -23.15 -4.90
CA LEU A 23 0.55 -23.01 -4.00
C LEU A 23 0.21 -23.70 -2.69
N PHE A 24 1.17 -24.42 -2.15
CA PHE A 24 1.01 -24.94 -0.81
C PHE A 24 1.00 -23.77 0.18
N GLU A 25 0.30 -23.94 1.29
CA GLU A 25 0.15 -22.91 2.31
C GLU A 25 1.51 -22.34 2.76
N GLU A 26 2.52 -23.21 2.88
CA GLU A 26 3.91 -22.82 3.17
C GLU A 26 4.53 -21.86 2.14
N GLU A 27 4.21 -22.02 0.85
CA GLU A 27 4.67 -21.13 -0.21
C GLU A 27 3.95 -19.80 -0.15
N LEU A 28 2.62 -19.81 0.07
CA LEU A 28 1.84 -18.60 0.30
C LEU A 28 2.38 -17.82 1.50
N SER A 29 2.67 -18.49 2.62
CA SER A 29 3.20 -17.85 3.83
C SER A 29 4.57 -17.25 3.57
N ARG A 30 5.43 -17.96 2.83
CA ARG A 30 6.75 -17.45 2.44
C ARG A 30 6.63 -16.19 1.59
N ASN A 31 5.75 -16.20 0.60
CA ASN A 31 5.53 -15.05 -0.28
C ASN A 31 4.93 -13.86 0.48
N MET A 32 3.99 -14.10 1.39
CA MET A 32 3.42 -13.07 2.27
C MET A 32 4.50 -12.43 3.14
N MET A 33 5.37 -13.22 3.78
CA MET A 33 6.47 -12.69 4.58
C MET A 33 7.47 -11.90 3.73
N ALA A 34 7.80 -12.40 2.54
CA ALA A 34 8.70 -11.70 1.61
C ALA A 34 8.11 -10.36 1.13
N LEU A 35 6.80 -10.33 0.84
CA LEU A 35 6.09 -9.09 0.52
C LEU A 35 6.11 -8.12 1.70
N HIS A 36 5.80 -8.59 2.90
CA HIS A 36 5.78 -7.78 4.12
C HIS A 36 7.14 -7.10 4.37
N ASP A 37 8.22 -7.88 4.32
CA ASP A 37 9.59 -7.38 4.46
C ASP A 37 9.94 -6.37 3.37
N GLY A 38 9.52 -6.64 2.12
CA GLY A 38 9.71 -5.74 0.99
C GLY A 38 8.98 -4.40 1.17
N MET A 39 7.71 -4.43 1.60
CA MET A 39 6.93 -3.22 1.87
C MET A 39 7.58 -2.37 2.96
N HIS A 40 8.05 -2.99 4.05
CA HIS A 40 8.79 -2.32 5.10
C HIS A 40 10.10 -1.70 4.62
N ALA A 41 10.84 -2.42 3.77
CA ALA A 41 12.08 -1.91 3.18
C ALA A 41 11.82 -0.69 2.30
N LEU A 42 10.77 -0.71 1.47
CA LEU A 42 10.35 0.44 0.66
C LEU A 42 9.94 1.62 1.54
N GLY A 43 9.09 1.38 2.56
CA GLY A 43 8.68 2.41 3.50
C GLY A 43 9.87 3.05 4.23
N SER A 44 10.89 2.27 4.58
CA SER A 44 12.12 2.77 5.18
C SER A 44 12.98 3.55 4.20
N THR A 45 13.05 3.11 2.94
CA THR A 45 13.87 3.71 1.87
C THR A 45 13.37 5.10 1.50
N TYR A 46 12.05 5.28 1.38
CA TYR A 46 11.43 6.55 0.96
C TYR A 46 10.91 7.39 2.15
N ASN A 47 11.31 7.05 3.38
CA ASN A 47 10.73 7.56 4.63
C ASN A 47 10.80 9.09 4.82
N LYS A 48 11.63 9.79 4.05
CA LYS A 48 11.72 11.26 4.10
C LYS A 48 10.41 11.92 3.67
N HIS A 49 9.76 11.33 2.66
CA HIS A 49 8.60 11.92 1.97
C HIS A 49 7.42 10.97 1.83
N VAL A 50 7.62 9.69 2.14
CA VAL A 50 6.59 8.66 2.06
C VAL A 50 6.45 7.97 3.41
N PHE A 51 5.23 7.79 3.87
CA PHE A 51 4.90 7.05 5.08
C PHE A 51 4.13 5.77 4.73
N LEU A 52 4.51 4.65 5.34
CA LEU A 52 3.80 3.38 5.28
C LEU A 52 2.93 3.21 6.53
N ALA A 53 1.63 3.01 6.33
CA ALA A 53 0.65 2.62 7.34
C ALA A 53 0.26 1.15 7.21
N PHE A 54 0.02 0.51 8.35
CA PHE A 54 -0.70 -0.76 8.42
C PHE A 54 -2.16 -0.47 8.67
N GLU A 55 -3.00 -0.91 7.73
CA GLU A 55 -4.37 -0.48 7.54
C GLU A 55 -4.46 1.02 7.21
N ASP A 56 -5.46 1.39 6.43
CA ASP A 56 -5.68 2.80 6.10
C ASP A 56 -6.17 3.58 7.34
N PRO A 57 -5.45 4.63 7.76
CA PRO A 57 -5.82 5.42 8.93
C PRO A 57 -7.02 6.34 8.70
N LEU A 58 -7.44 6.54 7.44
CA LEU A 58 -8.49 7.46 7.02
C LEU A 58 -9.77 6.73 6.56
N THR A 59 -9.66 5.52 6.01
CA THR A 59 -10.77 4.78 5.39
C THR A 59 -10.79 3.34 5.87
N PHE A 60 -11.78 2.97 6.67
CA PHE A 60 -11.91 1.60 7.16
C PHE A 60 -11.94 0.58 6.00
N GLY A 61 -11.03 -0.41 6.06
CA GLY A 61 -10.95 -1.51 5.09
C GLY A 61 -10.24 -1.18 3.77
N ALA A 62 -9.65 0.00 3.60
CA ALA A 62 -8.95 0.38 2.37
C ALA A 62 -7.48 -0.07 2.37
N GLY A 63 -7.23 -1.36 2.19
CA GLY A 63 -5.86 -1.89 2.13
C GLY A 63 -5.24 -2.18 3.49
N HIS A 64 -4.41 -3.23 3.49
CA HIS A 64 -3.56 -3.65 4.59
C HIS A 64 -2.26 -2.83 4.59
N TYR A 65 -1.63 -2.62 3.43
CA TYR A 65 -0.47 -1.74 3.30
C TYR A 65 -0.88 -0.47 2.59
N VAL A 66 -0.65 0.69 3.20
CA VAL A 66 -1.02 1.97 2.60
C VAL A 66 0.13 2.95 2.65
N PHE A 67 0.57 3.41 1.49
CA PHE A 67 1.60 4.43 1.35
C PHE A 67 0.97 5.81 1.12
N TYR A 68 1.46 6.81 1.85
CA TYR A 68 1.05 8.21 1.72
C TYR A 68 2.27 9.12 1.52
N PRO A 69 2.12 10.23 0.79
CA PRO A 69 3.05 11.35 0.93
C PRO A 69 2.98 11.92 2.36
N LEU A 70 4.12 12.28 2.93
CA LEU A 70 4.20 12.93 4.25
C LEU A 70 3.67 14.38 4.20
N GLU A 71 3.95 15.09 3.11
CA GLU A 71 3.60 16.50 2.93
C GLU A 71 2.19 16.72 2.35
N GLY A 72 1.24 15.86 2.73
CA GLY A 72 -0.17 15.99 2.39
C GLY A 72 -0.81 14.69 1.94
N HIS A 73 -2.08 14.51 2.27
CA HIS A 73 -2.86 13.30 1.93
C HIS A 73 -3.56 13.42 0.57
N GLY A 74 -2.91 14.04 -0.41
CA GLY A 74 -3.49 14.27 -1.75
C GLY A 74 -3.55 13.01 -2.62
N SER A 75 -2.75 12.00 -2.29
CA SER A 75 -2.70 10.70 -2.96
C SER A 75 -2.41 9.59 -1.96
N ARG A 76 -2.70 8.34 -2.35
CA ARG A 76 -2.27 7.14 -1.63
C ARG A 76 -2.06 5.96 -2.59
N PHE A 77 -1.34 4.97 -2.12
CA PHE A 77 -1.25 3.65 -2.75
C PHE A 77 -1.64 2.59 -1.71
N ALA A 78 -2.76 1.91 -1.95
CA ALA A 78 -3.33 0.93 -1.03
C ALA A 78 -3.19 -0.48 -1.61
N VAL A 79 -2.86 -1.45 -0.76
CA VAL A 79 -2.75 -2.88 -1.12
C VAL A 79 -3.64 -3.69 -0.20
N THR A 80 -4.59 -4.44 -0.76
CA THR A 80 -5.54 -5.28 -0.01
C THR A 80 -5.26 -6.76 -0.24
N GLU A 81 -5.32 -7.55 0.83
CA GLU A 81 -5.16 -9.00 0.79
C GLU A 81 -6.43 -9.68 0.30
N LEU A 82 -6.28 -10.65 -0.61
CA LEU A 82 -7.36 -11.45 -1.16
C LEU A 82 -7.16 -12.93 -0.82
N TYR A 83 -8.21 -13.52 -0.27
CA TYR A 83 -8.23 -14.89 0.25
C TYR A 83 -9.21 -15.73 -0.56
N THR A 84 -8.72 -16.48 -1.56
CA THR A 84 -9.58 -17.29 -2.43
C THR A 84 -9.59 -18.76 -1.99
N GLY A 85 -10.78 -19.30 -1.74
CA GLY A 85 -10.95 -20.74 -1.47
C GLY A 85 -10.51 -21.19 -0.07
N THR A 86 -10.42 -20.25 0.88
CA THR A 86 -10.21 -20.48 2.31
C THR A 86 -11.49 -20.21 3.09
N ASP A 87 -11.66 -20.82 4.26
CA ASP A 87 -12.78 -20.49 5.16
C ASP A 87 -12.58 -19.09 5.75
N TRP A 88 -13.65 -18.32 5.90
CA TRP A 88 -13.62 -16.99 6.50
C TRP A 88 -13.34 -17.04 8.00
N GLN A 89 -13.58 -18.20 8.63
CA GLN A 89 -13.34 -18.47 10.05
C GLN A 89 -11.91 -18.92 10.35
N ASP A 90 -11.13 -19.23 9.31
CA ASP A 90 -9.72 -19.56 9.44
C ASP A 90 -8.93 -18.27 9.67
N ASP A 91 -8.33 -18.17 10.85
CA ASP A 91 -7.50 -17.05 11.28
C ASP A 91 -6.03 -17.18 10.85
N GLU A 92 -5.63 -18.37 10.40
CA GLU A 92 -4.30 -18.66 9.84
C GLU A 92 -4.27 -18.56 8.31
N ARG A 93 -5.40 -18.20 7.69
CA ARG A 93 -5.49 -18.06 6.23
C ARG A 93 -4.43 -17.12 5.68
N VAL A 94 -3.88 -17.49 4.54
CA VAL A 94 -2.83 -16.73 3.87
C VAL A 94 -3.35 -16.15 2.55
N PRO A 95 -3.00 -14.90 2.19
CA PRO A 95 -3.46 -14.30 0.94
C PRO A 95 -3.01 -15.10 -0.28
N THR A 96 -3.95 -15.37 -1.19
CA THR A 96 -3.69 -16.01 -2.48
C THR A 96 -3.31 -15.01 -3.57
N SER A 97 -3.74 -13.76 -3.40
CA SER A 97 -3.42 -12.62 -4.26
C SER A 97 -3.56 -11.32 -3.46
N TRP A 98 -3.14 -10.22 -4.06
CA TRP A 98 -3.35 -8.87 -3.54
C TRP A 98 -3.93 -7.99 -4.64
N SER A 99 -4.94 -7.21 -4.29
CA SER A 99 -5.32 -6.05 -5.11
C SER A 99 -4.53 -4.83 -4.68
N TRP A 100 -4.32 -3.90 -5.60
CA TRP A 100 -3.73 -2.61 -5.31
C TRP A 100 -4.46 -1.49 -6.05
N GLU A 101 -4.47 -0.32 -5.42
CA GLU A 101 -5.13 0.88 -5.93
C GLU A 101 -4.19 2.08 -5.71
N SER A 102 -3.96 2.84 -6.77
CA SER A 102 -3.36 4.18 -6.69
C SER A 102 -4.49 5.19 -6.79
N GLU A 103 -4.61 6.05 -5.78
CA GLU A 103 -5.74 6.95 -5.64
C GLU A 103 -5.30 8.39 -5.39
N VAL A 104 -6.16 9.33 -5.76
CA VAL A 104 -6.00 10.76 -5.49
C VAL A 104 -7.26 11.35 -4.89
N HIS A 105 -7.08 12.32 -4.01
CA HIS A 105 -8.18 13.02 -3.37
C HIS A 105 -8.62 14.20 -4.25
N VAL A 106 -9.80 14.11 -4.86
CA VAL A 106 -10.26 15.09 -5.85
C VAL A 106 -11.41 15.92 -5.27
N PRO A 107 -11.36 17.27 -5.33
CA PRO A 107 -12.49 18.09 -4.92
C PRO A 107 -13.72 17.82 -5.81
N SER A 108 -14.86 17.56 -5.18
CA SER A 108 -16.16 17.41 -5.84
C SER A 108 -16.97 18.71 -5.74
N THR A 109 -17.93 18.90 -6.67
CA THR A 109 -18.78 20.10 -6.73
C THR A 109 -19.71 20.25 -5.52
N ASP A 110 -19.93 19.17 -4.78
CA ASP A 110 -20.71 19.15 -3.53
C ASP A 110 -19.87 19.54 -2.29
N GLY A 111 -18.59 19.86 -2.47
CA GLY A 111 -17.67 20.21 -1.39
C GLY A 111 -17.05 19.01 -0.68
N SER A 112 -17.40 17.78 -1.08
CA SER A 112 -16.70 16.57 -0.66
C SER A 112 -15.37 16.43 -1.40
N TYR A 113 -14.53 15.54 -0.87
CA TYR A 113 -13.27 15.17 -1.51
C TYR A 113 -13.20 13.64 -1.51
N PRO A 114 -13.78 12.95 -2.50
CA PRO A 114 -13.65 11.51 -2.59
C PRO A 114 -12.25 11.09 -3.04
N TRP A 115 -11.86 9.88 -2.64
CA TRP A 115 -10.79 9.15 -3.29
C TRP A 115 -11.25 8.73 -4.69
N VAL A 116 -10.38 8.93 -5.68
CA VAL A 116 -10.58 8.50 -7.05
C VAL A 116 -9.42 7.62 -7.46
N THR A 117 -9.72 6.38 -7.83
CA THR A 117 -8.75 5.42 -8.37
C THR A 117 -8.28 5.86 -9.74
N ILE A 118 -6.97 6.05 -9.89
CA ILE A 118 -6.32 6.41 -11.15
C ILE A 118 -5.65 5.23 -11.83
N ALA A 119 -5.27 4.21 -11.05
CA ALA A 119 -4.77 2.94 -11.53
C ALA A 119 -5.04 1.86 -10.47
N GLU A 120 -5.28 0.64 -10.93
CA GLU A 120 -5.55 -0.50 -10.06
C GLU A 120 -5.09 -1.79 -10.73
N GLY A 121 -4.97 -2.85 -9.94
CA GLY A 121 -4.70 -4.19 -10.44
C GLY A 121 -4.79 -5.25 -9.36
N GLU A 122 -4.64 -6.50 -9.77
CA GLU A 122 -4.53 -7.66 -8.89
C GLU A 122 -3.30 -8.47 -9.28
N ILE A 123 -2.54 -8.93 -8.29
CA ILE A 123 -1.31 -9.70 -8.45
C ILE A 123 -1.41 -10.97 -7.62
N ALA A 124 -1.24 -12.12 -8.27
CA ALA A 124 -1.21 -13.42 -7.61
C ALA A 124 0.01 -13.56 -6.67
N SER A 125 -0.10 -14.39 -5.64
CA SER A 125 0.95 -14.56 -4.62
C SER A 125 2.33 -14.86 -5.19
N ASP A 126 2.41 -15.72 -6.21
CA ASP A 126 3.65 -16.07 -6.93
C ASP A 126 4.37 -14.89 -7.58
N ASN A 127 3.66 -13.80 -7.81
CA ASN A 127 4.17 -12.62 -8.49
C ASN A 127 4.31 -11.43 -7.53
N TYR A 128 4.44 -11.67 -6.22
CA TYR A 128 4.54 -10.60 -5.21
C TYR A 128 5.66 -9.58 -5.51
N GLU A 129 6.74 -10.00 -6.17
CA GLU A 129 7.82 -9.10 -6.60
C GLU A 129 7.33 -8.03 -7.58
N GLN A 130 6.36 -8.35 -8.44
CA GLN A 130 5.74 -7.36 -9.34
C GLN A 130 4.95 -6.32 -8.54
N LEU A 131 4.30 -6.72 -7.44
CA LEU A 131 3.61 -5.79 -6.56
C LEU A 131 4.61 -4.84 -5.89
N LEU A 132 5.74 -5.37 -5.38
CA LEU A 132 6.82 -4.54 -4.84
C LEU A 132 7.33 -3.53 -5.87
N GLN A 133 7.51 -3.94 -7.13
CA GLN A 133 7.94 -3.06 -8.20
C GLN A 133 6.93 -1.93 -8.48
N VAL A 134 5.64 -2.24 -8.53
CA VAL A 134 4.59 -1.22 -8.75
C VAL A 134 4.55 -0.24 -7.57
N THR A 135 4.66 -0.74 -6.34
CA THR A 135 4.72 0.10 -5.13
C THR A 135 5.97 0.97 -5.11
N GLU A 136 7.13 0.43 -5.45
CA GLU A 136 8.39 1.17 -5.52
C GLU A 136 8.30 2.32 -6.54
N ASN A 137 7.79 2.05 -7.74
CA ASN A 137 7.61 3.09 -8.76
C ASN A 137 6.70 4.24 -8.27
N TRP A 138 5.64 3.92 -7.54
CA TRP A 138 4.76 4.91 -6.93
C TRP A 138 5.48 5.72 -5.84
N ALA A 139 6.22 5.04 -4.96
CA ALA A 139 6.95 5.67 -3.85
C ALA A 139 8.08 6.56 -4.36
N GLU A 140 8.84 6.11 -5.36
CA GLU A 140 9.89 6.89 -6.01
C GLU A 140 9.32 8.15 -6.67
N THR A 141 8.23 8.01 -7.43
CA THR A 141 7.60 9.16 -8.11
C THR A 141 7.14 10.20 -7.09
N THR A 142 6.50 9.75 -6.01
CA THR A 142 6.05 10.61 -4.91
C THR A 142 7.23 11.31 -4.23
N TYR A 143 8.28 10.56 -3.91
CA TYR A 143 9.50 11.09 -3.31
C TYR A 143 10.16 12.16 -4.19
N GLN A 144 10.33 11.89 -5.49
CA GLN A 144 10.94 12.83 -6.42
C GLN A 144 10.10 14.10 -6.60
N LEU A 145 8.77 14.00 -6.54
CA LEU A 145 7.89 15.17 -6.58
C LEU A 145 8.06 16.04 -5.34
N ALA A 146 8.13 15.44 -4.15
CA ALA A 146 8.35 16.13 -2.89
C ALA A 146 9.75 16.80 -2.84
N GLU A 147 10.81 16.10 -3.25
CA GLU A 147 12.16 16.70 -3.35
C GLU A 147 12.19 17.93 -4.25
N ARG A 148 11.45 17.92 -5.38
CA ARG A 148 11.34 19.09 -6.26
C ARG A 148 10.58 20.23 -5.60
N ALA A 149 9.51 19.94 -4.85
CA ALA A 149 8.75 20.95 -4.11
C ALA A 149 9.60 21.60 -3.00
N ASP A 150 10.38 20.79 -2.26
CA ASP A 150 11.37 21.26 -1.28
C ASP A 150 12.39 22.21 -1.90
N ALA A 151 12.99 21.80 -3.02
CA ALA A 151 13.98 22.60 -3.72
C ALA A 151 13.44 23.97 -4.17
N LEU A 152 12.18 24.02 -4.62
CA LEU A 152 11.51 25.27 -5.02
C LEU A 152 11.16 26.16 -3.81
N THR A 153 10.98 25.57 -2.63
CA THR A 153 10.64 26.29 -1.39
C THR A 153 11.90 26.86 -0.71
N GLN A 154 13.04 26.19 -0.90
CA GLN A 154 14.35 26.56 -0.35
C GLN A 154 15.11 27.63 -1.14
N ASP A 155 14.58 28.14 -2.26
CA ASP A 155 15.20 29.23 -3.02
C ASP A 155 14.68 30.57 -2.44
N PRO A 156 15.35 31.21 -1.45
CA PRO A 156 15.05 32.59 -1.17
C PRO A 156 15.39 33.34 -2.44
N VAL A 157 14.41 34.06 -2.98
CA VAL A 157 14.67 35.14 -3.92
C VAL A 157 15.78 35.99 -3.32
N ASP A 158 17.01 35.80 -3.79
CA ASP A 158 18.13 36.71 -3.56
C ASP A 158 17.79 37.99 -4.32
N ARG A 159 16.85 38.76 -3.74
CA ARG A 159 16.69 40.17 -4.02
C ARG A 159 17.84 40.87 -3.33
N GLY A 160 19.02 40.69 -3.91
CA GLY A 160 20.05 41.69 -3.84
C GLY A 160 19.44 43.05 -4.19
N ASP A 161 19.64 43.99 -3.28
CA ASP A 161 19.60 45.43 -3.49
C ASP A 161 18.25 46.12 -3.79
N ALA A 162 17.64 46.63 -2.72
CA ALA A 162 17.19 48.03 -2.73
C ALA A 162 17.19 48.64 -1.32
N ALA A 163 18.35 48.64 -0.66
CA ALA A 163 18.66 49.68 0.32
C ALA A 163 18.83 51.02 -0.42
N ARG A 164 17.74 51.61 -0.92
CA ARG A 164 17.69 53.04 -1.23
C ARG A 164 17.00 53.74 -0.07
N SER A 165 17.77 53.94 1.00
CA SER A 165 17.47 54.96 2.01
C SER A 165 17.71 56.33 1.35
N GLY A 166 16.66 56.89 0.76
CA GLY A 166 16.61 58.28 0.28
C GLY A 166 15.89 59.15 1.31
N PRO A 167 16.34 60.40 1.55
CA PRO A 167 15.82 61.23 2.62
C PRO A 167 14.37 61.67 2.36
N GLY A 168 13.64 61.83 3.47
CA GLY A 168 12.19 62.00 3.54
C GLY A 168 11.62 63.11 2.63
N ARG A 169 10.50 62.79 1.99
CA ARG A 169 9.62 63.77 1.37
C ARG A 169 8.63 64.23 2.43
N THR A 170 8.89 65.42 2.97
CA THR A 170 7.93 66.22 3.74
C THR A 170 6.66 66.41 2.91
N PHE A 171 5.51 65.99 3.46
CA PHE A 171 4.22 66.45 2.98
C PHE A 171 3.98 67.85 3.55
N LEU A 172 3.71 68.83 2.68
CA LEU A 172 3.14 70.12 3.05
C LEU A 172 1.70 70.17 2.54
N ALA A 173 0.87 70.79 3.37
CA ALA A 173 -0.59 70.88 3.35
C ALA A 173 -1.18 71.58 2.12
#